data_AF-A0A957TT26-F1
#
_entry.id   AF-A0A957TT26-F1
#
_cell.length_a   1.000
_cell.length_b   1.000
_cell.length_c   1.000
_cell.angle_alpha   90.00
_cell.angle_beta   90.00
_cell.angle_gamma   90.00
#
_symmetry.space_group_name_H-M   'P 1'
#
loop_
_entity.id
_entity.type
_entity.pdbx_description
1 polymer ?
#
loop_
_entity_poly.entity_id
_entity_poly.type
_entity_poly.pdbx_seq_one_letter_code
_entity_poly.pdbx_strand_id
1 'polypeptide(L)'
;MSRNLLRWSLLLALFAVALTACAPREGGGETAAAASDSGLVIDLPAIVIDFDDAGQASIGGASAADLGLGSLSLPADQVAMLTDANIQQVQINESATGLTILVNGQAIPSLTWDADSLATANDALTAYDGDTLGAVAELLPLVNNMGAGVILNFPLAQGAAPVTAEGNEAATAAAAAQDEFLAQAGSAARINLPIHYNTDGTFNVGSLPAETLATSLGLPLDSLTLTPDRIERYVGMGMETFSLATDADGIHMSLNGNDLPHISWGDGKLAYGLEVAAQAGLLGDSGDSGAMMELIQQLLPIIQTAEVTVHVTFPQ
;
A
#
# COMPACT_ATOMS: atom_id res chain seq x y z
N MET A 1 -31.38 40.80 -7.31
CA MET A 1 -31.49 39.36 -7.01
C MET A 1 -31.71 39.18 -5.51
N SER A 2 -32.72 38.42 -5.10
CA SER A 2 -32.98 38.21 -3.67
C SER A 2 -31.90 37.29 -3.06
N ARG A 3 -31.48 37.55 -1.82
CA ARG A 3 -30.52 36.71 -1.07
C ARG A 3 -30.91 35.23 -1.01
N ASN A 4 -32.20 34.94 -1.13
CA ASN A 4 -32.71 33.57 -1.16
C ASN A 4 -32.45 32.90 -2.51
N LEU A 5 -32.65 33.60 -3.63
CA LEU A 5 -32.32 33.08 -4.97
C LEU A 5 -30.83 32.72 -5.07
N LEU A 6 -29.92 33.55 -4.53
CA LEU A 6 -28.49 33.26 -4.52
C LEU A 6 -28.14 32.00 -3.70
N ARG A 7 -28.78 31.80 -2.54
CA ARG A 7 -28.58 30.61 -1.69
C ARG A 7 -29.10 29.33 -2.35
N TRP A 8 -30.27 29.39 -2.97
CA TRP A 8 -30.84 28.26 -3.70
C TRP A 8 -29.99 27.91 -4.92
N SER A 9 -29.51 28.89 -5.68
CA SER A 9 -28.59 28.65 -6.79
C SER A 9 -27.26 28.03 -6.33
N LEU A 10 -26.72 28.45 -5.19
CA LEU A 10 -25.48 27.87 -4.64
C LEU A 10 -25.67 26.43 -4.17
N LEU A 11 -26.80 26.13 -3.52
CA LEU A 11 -27.17 24.76 -3.12
C LEU A 11 -27.41 23.86 -4.33
N LEU A 12 -28.07 24.36 -5.38
CA LEU A 12 -28.32 23.59 -6.59
C LEU A 12 -27.03 23.32 -7.37
N ALA A 13 -26.10 24.29 -7.39
CA ALA A 13 -24.77 24.12 -7.98
C ALA A 13 -23.94 23.10 -7.19
N LEU A 14 -23.92 23.18 -5.86
CA LEU A 14 -23.27 22.17 -5.00
C LEU A 14 -23.86 20.77 -5.22
N PHE A 15 -25.18 20.67 -5.35
CA PHE A 15 -25.85 19.39 -5.60
C PHE A 15 -25.55 18.84 -7.01
N ALA A 16 -25.50 19.70 -8.03
CA ALA A 16 -25.12 19.29 -9.38
C ALA A 16 -23.66 18.83 -9.45
N VAL A 17 -22.74 19.53 -8.78
CA VAL A 17 -21.33 19.12 -8.66
C VAL A 17 -21.23 17.78 -7.92
N ALA A 18 -21.99 17.58 -6.84
CA ALA A 18 -22.01 16.32 -6.11
C ALA A 18 -22.50 15.13 -6.97
N LEU A 19 -23.36 15.37 -7.96
CA LEU A 19 -23.84 14.31 -8.86
C LEU A 19 -22.86 13.96 -9.99
N THR A 20 -22.00 14.90 -10.41
CA THR A 20 -21.03 14.68 -11.50
C THR A 20 -19.62 14.37 -11.02
N ALA A 21 -19.28 14.76 -9.78
CA ALA A 21 -17.97 14.53 -9.19
C ALA A 21 -17.86 13.19 -8.45
N CYS A 22 -18.96 12.45 -8.32
CA CYS A 22 -18.98 11.16 -7.64
C CYS A 22 -19.13 10.00 -8.62
N ALA A 23 -18.38 8.92 -8.39
CA ALA A 23 -18.40 7.70 -9.17
C ALA A 23 -18.57 6.48 -8.26
N PRO A 24 -19.13 5.36 -8.77
CA PRO A 24 -19.05 4.09 -8.05
C PRO A 24 -17.58 3.70 -7.85
N ARG A 25 -17.30 3.03 -6.74
CA ARG A 25 -15.95 2.56 -6.38
C ARG A 25 -15.96 1.06 -6.13
N GLU A 26 -14.81 0.41 -6.35
CA GLU A 26 -14.63 -0.97 -5.89
C GLU A 26 -14.76 -1.02 -4.36
N GLY A 27 -15.46 -2.05 -3.86
CA GLY A 27 -15.78 -2.20 -2.44
C GLY A 27 -16.83 -1.22 -1.88
N GLY A 28 -17.49 -0.41 -2.73
CA GLY A 28 -18.57 0.47 -2.31
C GLY A 28 -19.75 -0.31 -1.71
N GLY A 29 -20.13 0.01 -0.47
CA GLY A 29 -21.19 -0.68 0.27
C GLY A 29 -20.69 -1.75 1.25
N GLU A 30 -19.42 -2.17 1.17
CA GLU A 30 -18.85 -3.18 2.08
C GLU A 30 -18.79 -2.68 3.52
N THR A 31 -18.45 -1.40 3.72
CA THR A 31 -18.36 -0.81 5.06
C THR A 31 -19.76 -0.71 5.67
N ALA A 32 -20.74 -0.26 4.88
CA ALA A 32 -22.14 -0.25 5.29
C ALA A 32 -22.69 -1.66 5.59
N ALA A 33 -22.26 -2.68 4.85
CA ALA A 33 -22.68 -4.07 5.05
C ALA A 33 -22.01 -4.72 6.27
N ALA A 34 -20.77 -4.34 6.59
CA ALA A 34 -20.04 -4.80 7.76
C ALA A 34 -20.51 -4.14 9.08
N ALA A 35 -21.31 -3.07 8.98
CA ALA A 35 -21.86 -2.35 10.12
C ALA A 35 -22.77 -3.25 10.98
N SER A 36 -22.53 -3.27 12.29
CA SER A 36 -23.50 -3.79 13.26
C SER A 36 -24.57 -2.73 13.58
N ASP A 37 -25.74 -3.15 14.08
CA ASP A 37 -26.96 -2.32 14.31
C ASP A 37 -26.78 -1.04 15.17
N SER A 38 -25.61 -0.77 15.73
CA SER A 38 -25.35 0.31 16.69
C SER A 38 -24.25 1.31 16.32
N GLY A 39 -23.59 1.17 15.17
CA GLY A 39 -22.50 2.07 14.75
C GLY A 39 -22.91 3.09 13.68
N LEU A 40 -22.47 4.35 13.81
CA LEU A 40 -22.48 5.28 12.67
C LEU A 40 -21.42 4.82 11.67
N VAL A 41 -21.86 4.41 10.49
CA VAL A 41 -20.99 4.06 9.37
C VAL A 41 -21.18 5.05 8.24
N ILE A 42 -20.07 5.46 7.64
CA ILE A 42 -20.05 6.39 6.51
C ILE A 42 -19.47 5.64 5.31
N ASP A 43 -20.29 5.37 4.31
CA ASP A 43 -19.85 4.77 3.05
C ASP A 43 -20.10 5.76 1.91
N LEU A 44 -19.04 6.39 1.44
CA LEU A 44 -19.04 7.45 0.45
C LEU A 44 -18.69 6.90 -0.94
N PRO A 45 -19.32 7.42 -2.00
CA PRO A 45 -18.86 7.19 -3.37
C PRO A 45 -17.46 7.79 -3.56
N ALA A 46 -16.76 7.38 -4.61
CA ALA A 46 -15.46 7.96 -4.90
C ALA A 46 -15.60 9.38 -5.45
N ILE A 47 -14.68 10.27 -5.05
CA ILE A 47 -14.54 11.60 -5.64
C ILE A 47 -13.63 11.51 -6.86
N VAL A 48 -14.09 12.02 -8.00
CA VAL A 48 -13.32 12.07 -9.25
C VAL A 48 -12.53 13.38 -9.30
N ILE A 49 -11.22 13.26 -9.49
CA ILE A 49 -10.27 14.35 -9.63
C ILE A 49 -9.58 14.18 -10.99
N ASP A 50 -9.75 15.16 -11.87
CA ASP A 50 -9.10 15.18 -13.17
C ASP A 50 -7.88 16.11 -13.13
N PHE A 51 -6.71 15.60 -13.54
CA PHE A 51 -5.50 16.42 -13.72
C PHE A 51 -5.29 16.75 -15.20
N ASP A 52 -4.89 18.00 -15.47
CA ASP A 52 -4.41 18.42 -16.79
C ASP A 52 -2.89 18.23 -16.95
N ASP A 53 -2.35 18.52 -18.14
CA ASP A 53 -0.92 18.41 -18.46
C ASP A 53 -0.02 19.31 -17.58
N ALA A 54 -0.58 20.35 -16.97
CA ALA A 54 0.12 21.23 -16.04
C ALA A 54 0.05 20.74 -14.59
N GLY A 55 -0.69 19.65 -14.33
CA GLY A 55 -0.91 19.09 -13.01
C GLY A 55 -1.94 19.84 -12.16
N GLN A 56 -2.78 20.65 -12.80
CA GLN A 56 -3.87 21.33 -12.13
C GLN A 56 -5.06 20.39 -11.98
N ALA A 57 -5.57 20.26 -10.75
CA ALA A 57 -6.72 19.42 -10.46
C ALA A 57 -8.05 20.12 -10.75
N SER A 58 -9.04 19.35 -11.17
CA SER A 58 -10.44 19.75 -11.24
C SER A 58 -11.35 18.66 -10.66
N ILE A 59 -12.49 19.07 -10.09
CA ILE A 59 -13.48 18.18 -9.47
C ILE A 59 -14.85 18.55 -10.04
N GLY A 60 -15.49 17.61 -10.71
CA GLY A 60 -16.78 17.86 -11.39
C GLY A 60 -16.72 18.99 -12.42
N GLY A 61 -15.56 19.20 -13.06
CA GLY A 61 -15.31 20.26 -14.04
C GLY A 61 -15.01 21.65 -13.46
N ALA A 62 -14.98 21.81 -12.13
CA ALA A 62 -14.53 23.04 -11.48
C ALA A 62 -13.06 22.91 -11.04
N SER A 63 -12.26 23.97 -11.17
CA SER A 63 -10.88 23.95 -10.69
C SER A 63 -10.83 23.71 -9.17
N ALA A 64 -9.92 22.85 -8.71
CA ALA A 64 -9.69 22.64 -7.29
C ALA A 64 -9.32 23.95 -6.56
N ALA A 65 -8.59 24.86 -7.23
CA ALA A 65 -8.26 26.16 -6.68
C ALA A 65 -9.50 27.02 -6.38
N ASP A 66 -10.50 27.00 -7.27
CA ASP A 66 -11.76 27.72 -7.08
C ASP A 66 -12.60 27.14 -5.94
N LEU A 67 -12.40 25.86 -5.61
CA LEU A 67 -13.02 25.17 -4.49
C LEU A 67 -12.24 25.36 -3.17
N GLY A 68 -11.15 26.14 -3.17
CA GLY A 68 -10.28 26.33 -2.00
C GLY A 68 -9.32 25.16 -1.75
N LEU A 69 -9.21 24.22 -2.69
CA LEU A 69 -8.32 23.06 -2.66
C LEU A 69 -7.08 23.31 -3.54
N GLY A 70 -6.56 24.54 -3.57
CA GLY A 70 -5.43 24.91 -4.44
C GLY A 70 -4.11 24.18 -4.14
N SER A 71 -4.01 23.47 -3.01
CA SER A 71 -2.90 22.57 -2.69
C SER A 71 -3.02 21.19 -3.34
N LEU A 72 -4.20 20.85 -3.89
CA LEU A 72 -4.42 19.63 -4.64
C LEU A 72 -3.95 19.86 -6.08
N SER A 73 -2.66 19.64 -6.30
CA SER A 73 -1.99 19.74 -7.60
C SER A 73 -0.84 18.74 -7.64
N LEU A 74 -0.51 18.26 -8.83
CA LEU A 74 0.68 17.46 -9.06
C LEU A 74 1.72 18.29 -9.83
N PRO A 75 3.02 18.08 -9.60
CA PRO A 75 4.05 18.59 -10.48
C PRO A 75 3.84 18.10 -11.93
N ALA A 76 4.04 18.98 -12.91
CA ALA A 76 3.83 18.63 -14.32
C ALA A 76 4.73 17.49 -14.80
N ASP A 77 5.93 17.35 -14.24
CA ASP A 77 6.84 16.22 -14.48
C ASP A 77 6.27 14.89 -13.93
N GLN A 78 5.53 14.91 -12.83
CA GLN A 78 4.83 13.72 -12.34
C GLN A 78 3.65 13.35 -13.24
N VAL A 79 2.86 14.33 -13.71
CA VAL A 79 1.79 14.05 -14.68
C VAL A 79 2.36 13.51 -15.98
N ALA A 80 3.46 14.08 -16.48
CA ALA A 80 4.15 13.58 -17.65
C ALA A 80 4.64 12.14 -17.44
N MET A 81 5.27 11.83 -16.31
CA MET A 81 5.69 10.47 -15.96
C MET A 81 4.52 9.47 -15.96
N LEU A 82 3.39 9.81 -15.34
CA LEU A 82 2.21 8.95 -15.31
C LEU A 82 1.60 8.78 -16.70
N THR A 83 1.52 9.87 -17.47
CA THR A 83 1.00 9.87 -18.84
C THR A 83 1.90 9.03 -19.76
N ASP A 84 3.22 9.17 -19.67
CA ASP A 84 4.21 8.40 -20.45
C ASP A 84 4.18 6.91 -20.09
N ALA A 85 3.87 6.58 -18.83
CA ALA A 85 3.59 5.22 -18.38
C ALA A 85 2.20 4.70 -18.79
N ASN A 86 1.45 5.46 -19.59
CA ASN A 86 0.07 5.15 -19.99
C ASN A 86 -0.87 4.90 -18.79
N ILE A 87 -0.59 5.53 -17.65
CA ILE A 87 -1.47 5.54 -16.49
C ILE A 87 -2.54 6.61 -16.75
N GLN A 88 -3.76 6.17 -17.04
CA GLN A 88 -4.88 7.05 -17.35
C GLN A 88 -5.79 7.24 -16.12
N GLN A 89 -5.78 6.25 -15.22
CA GLN A 89 -6.59 6.29 -14.00
C GLN A 89 -5.88 5.60 -12.83
N VAL A 90 -5.94 6.23 -11.66
CA VAL A 90 -5.61 5.61 -10.38
C VAL A 90 -6.83 5.70 -9.48
N GLN A 91 -7.26 4.59 -8.90
CA GLN A 91 -8.32 4.57 -7.90
C GLN A 91 -7.73 4.13 -6.57
N ILE A 92 -8.07 4.86 -5.50
CA ILE A 92 -7.69 4.53 -4.13
C ILE A 92 -9.00 4.40 -3.36
N ASN A 93 -9.28 3.20 -2.88
CA ASN A 93 -10.54 2.85 -2.23
C ASN A 93 -10.26 2.30 -0.84
N GLU A 94 -10.72 3.01 0.17
CA GLU A 94 -10.67 2.57 1.56
C GLU A 94 -12.00 1.91 1.95
N SER A 95 -11.91 0.85 2.74
CA SER A 95 -13.02 0.12 3.31
C SER A 95 -12.68 -0.31 4.73
N ALA A 96 -13.65 -0.90 5.43
CA ALA A 96 -13.45 -1.40 6.78
C ALA A 96 -12.32 -2.45 6.92
N THR A 97 -11.85 -3.06 5.84
CA THR A 97 -10.84 -4.14 5.88
C THR A 97 -9.57 -3.82 5.11
N GLY A 98 -9.47 -2.65 4.48
CA GLY A 98 -8.31 -2.36 3.65
C GLY A 98 -8.37 -1.09 2.84
N LEU A 99 -7.25 -0.81 2.20
CA LEU A 99 -7.06 0.22 1.19
C LEU A 99 -6.62 -0.47 -0.10
N THR A 100 -7.54 -0.55 -1.06
CA THR A 100 -7.31 -1.09 -2.39
C THR A 100 -6.84 0.00 -3.33
N ILE A 101 -5.78 -0.28 -4.09
CA ILE A 101 -5.28 0.61 -5.13
C ILE A 101 -5.44 -0.06 -6.49
N LEU A 102 -6.07 0.64 -7.43
CA LEU A 102 -6.20 0.22 -8.81
C LEU A 102 -5.46 1.19 -9.72
N VAL A 103 -4.76 0.66 -10.71
CA VAL A 103 -4.20 1.43 -11.81
C VAL A 103 -4.85 0.91 -13.08
N ASN A 104 -5.44 1.81 -13.86
CA ASN A 104 -6.17 1.46 -15.09
C ASN A 104 -7.22 0.33 -14.91
N GLY A 105 -7.83 0.25 -13.73
CA GLY A 105 -8.84 -0.76 -13.39
C GLY A 105 -8.29 -2.11 -12.92
N GLN A 106 -6.96 -2.25 -12.76
CA GLN A 106 -6.32 -3.47 -12.25
C GLN A 106 -5.68 -3.20 -10.88
N ALA A 107 -5.90 -4.10 -9.93
CA ALA A 107 -5.37 -3.96 -8.58
C ALA A 107 -3.84 -4.12 -8.54
N ILE A 108 -3.17 -3.25 -7.79
CA ILE A 108 -1.76 -3.37 -7.41
C ILE A 108 -1.66 -3.75 -5.91
N PRO A 109 -0.47 -4.01 -5.34
CA PRO A 109 -0.36 -4.32 -3.93
C PRO A 109 -1.03 -3.25 -3.06
N SER A 110 -1.78 -3.71 -2.08
CA SER A 110 -2.77 -2.94 -1.33
C SER A 110 -2.61 -3.18 0.16
N LEU A 111 -3.11 -2.30 1.01
CA LEU A 111 -3.01 -2.47 2.46
C LEU A 111 -4.26 -3.19 2.97
N THR A 112 -4.09 -4.21 3.81
CA THR A 112 -5.18 -4.99 4.40
C THR A 112 -5.06 -4.96 5.91
N TRP A 113 -6.20 -4.94 6.60
CA TRP A 113 -6.26 -4.98 8.06
C TRP A 113 -7.56 -5.59 8.56
N ASP A 114 -7.56 -5.90 9.85
CA ASP A 114 -8.72 -6.24 10.66
C ASP A 114 -8.71 -5.43 11.97
N ALA A 115 -9.67 -5.70 12.86
CA ALA A 115 -9.79 -4.98 14.12
C ALA A 115 -8.58 -5.17 15.05
N ASP A 116 -8.04 -6.39 15.12
CA ASP A 116 -6.94 -6.74 16.04
C ASP A 116 -5.61 -6.16 15.54
N SER A 117 -5.37 -6.19 14.23
CA SER A 117 -4.18 -5.61 13.62
C SER A 117 -4.15 -4.09 13.71
N LEU A 118 -5.29 -3.41 13.52
CA LEU A 118 -5.37 -1.96 13.75
C LEU A 118 -5.19 -1.59 15.22
N ALA A 119 -5.71 -2.40 16.15
CA ALA A 119 -5.46 -2.20 17.57
C ALA A 119 -3.96 -2.33 17.89
N THR A 120 -3.30 -3.35 17.33
CA THR A 120 -1.85 -3.56 17.47
C THR A 120 -1.05 -2.39 16.89
N ALA A 121 -1.46 -1.87 15.72
CA ALA A 121 -0.82 -0.70 15.12
C ALA A 121 -0.99 0.55 16.01
N ASN A 122 -2.18 0.76 16.58
CA ASN A 122 -2.43 1.85 17.51
C ASN A 122 -1.57 1.73 18.78
N ASP A 123 -1.45 0.53 19.35
CA ASP A 123 -0.60 0.28 20.52
C ASP A 123 0.87 0.56 20.21
N ALA A 124 1.35 0.13 19.04
CA ALA A 124 2.71 0.42 18.58
C ALA A 124 2.96 1.93 18.38
N LEU A 125 1.99 2.65 17.80
CA LEU A 125 2.10 4.09 17.58
C LEU A 125 2.05 4.89 18.88
N THR A 126 1.25 4.46 19.86
CA THR A 126 1.15 5.12 21.17
C THR A 126 2.36 4.84 22.06
N ALA A 127 2.98 3.67 21.92
CA ALA A 127 4.25 3.36 22.58
C ALA A 127 5.42 4.19 22.02
N TYR A 128 5.30 4.66 20.78
CA TYR A 128 6.29 5.55 20.16
C TYR A 128 6.13 6.99 20.67
N ASP A 129 7.02 7.42 21.57
CA ASP A 129 7.07 8.77 22.11
C ASP A 129 7.54 9.78 21.04
N GLY A 130 6.60 10.28 20.23
CA GLY A 130 6.84 11.28 19.21
C GLY A 130 5.57 12.06 18.85
N ASP A 131 5.60 13.38 19.06
CA ASP A 131 4.49 14.33 18.79
C ASP A 131 3.93 14.23 17.35
N THR A 132 4.69 13.67 16.41
CA THR A 132 4.33 13.55 14.99
C THR A 132 3.26 12.50 14.67
N LEU A 133 3.04 11.49 15.53
CA LEU A 133 2.16 10.36 15.22
C LEU A 133 0.83 10.37 15.99
N GLY A 134 0.66 11.24 16.98
CA GLY A 134 -0.57 11.32 17.79
C GLY A 134 -1.83 11.57 16.97
N ALA A 135 -1.75 12.43 15.95
CA ALA A 135 -2.89 12.70 15.06
C ALA A 135 -3.31 11.50 14.21
N VAL A 136 -2.38 10.57 13.91
CA VAL A 136 -2.70 9.34 13.15
C VAL A 136 -3.42 8.36 14.07
N ALA A 137 -2.96 8.20 15.31
CA ALA A 137 -3.61 7.35 16.31
C ALA A 137 -5.07 7.79 16.59
N GLU A 138 -5.36 9.10 16.57
CA GLU A 138 -6.72 9.63 16.73
C GLU A 138 -7.66 9.28 15.55
N LEU A 139 -7.11 9.06 14.35
CA LEU A 139 -7.87 8.77 13.15
C LEU A 139 -8.08 7.27 12.91
N LEU A 140 -7.20 6.40 13.43
CA LEU A 140 -7.30 4.94 13.26
C LEU A 140 -8.68 4.35 13.63
N PRO A 141 -9.34 4.76 14.73
CA PRO A 141 -10.67 4.23 15.07
C PRO A 141 -11.77 4.56 14.04
N LEU A 142 -11.55 5.56 13.18
CA LEU A 142 -12.49 5.95 12.13
C LEU A 142 -12.35 5.08 10.88
N VAL A 143 -11.17 4.49 10.65
CA VAL A 143 -10.84 3.70 9.43
C VAL A 143 -11.76 2.48 9.29
N ASN A 144 -12.18 1.84 10.39
CA ASN A 144 -13.11 0.72 10.30
C ASN A 144 -14.57 1.10 10.05
N ASN A 145 -14.91 2.38 10.23
CA ASN A 145 -16.29 2.89 10.14
C ASN A 145 -16.49 3.82 8.94
N MET A 146 -15.46 3.97 8.12
CA MET A 146 -15.46 4.79 6.93
C MET A 146 -15.15 3.91 5.73
N GLY A 147 -15.85 4.21 4.65
CA GLY A 147 -15.51 3.76 3.33
C GLY A 147 -15.47 4.98 2.44
N ALA A 148 -14.33 5.30 1.88
CA ALA A 148 -14.18 6.42 0.96
C ALA A 148 -13.33 6.03 -0.25
N GLY A 149 -13.49 6.77 -1.34
CA GLY A 149 -12.70 6.54 -2.54
C GLY A 149 -12.28 7.83 -3.22
N VAL A 150 -11.19 7.76 -3.96
CA VAL A 150 -10.75 8.81 -4.87
C VAL A 150 -10.36 8.17 -6.19
N ILE A 151 -10.84 8.75 -7.29
CA ILE A 151 -10.44 8.40 -8.65
C ILE A 151 -9.65 9.58 -9.21
N LEU A 152 -8.40 9.34 -9.56
CA LEU A 152 -7.52 10.29 -10.20
C LEU A 152 -7.47 9.95 -11.69
N ASN A 153 -7.87 10.88 -12.55
CA ASN A 153 -7.74 10.75 -13.99
C ASN A 153 -6.58 11.60 -14.50
N PHE A 154 -5.84 11.03 -15.45
CA PHE A 154 -4.68 11.67 -16.07
C PHE A 154 -4.89 11.84 -17.58
N PRO A 155 -4.15 12.75 -18.23
CA PRO A 155 -4.18 12.91 -19.67
C PRO A 155 -3.84 11.62 -20.41
N LEU A 156 -4.38 11.48 -21.63
CA LEU A 156 -4.05 10.37 -22.52
C LEU A 156 -2.66 10.59 -23.12
N ALA A 157 -1.82 9.55 -23.10
CA ALA A 157 -0.58 9.55 -23.85
C ALA A 157 -0.85 9.75 -25.35
N GLN A 158 0.09 10.39 -26.05
CA GLN A 158 -0.08 10.66 -27.47
C GLN A 158 -0.24 9.36 -28.28
N GLY A 159 -1.40 9.17 -28.90
CA GLY A 159 -1.70 7.99 -29.71
C GLY A 159 -2.18 6.76 -28.90
N ALA A 160 -2.30 6.87 -27.58
CA ALA A 160 -2.91 5.82 -26.77
C ALA A 160 -4.44 5.84 -26.91
N ALA A 161 -5.04 4.65 -26.91
CA ALA A 161 -6.48 4.51 -26.77
C ALA A 161 -6.86 4.57 -25.28
N PRO A 162 -8.09 5.02 -24.95
CA PRO A 162 -8.61 4.90 -23.60
C PRO A 162 -8.54 3.45 -23.11
N VAL A 163 -7.97 3.22 -21.93
CA VAL A 163 -7.96 1.89 -21.32
C VAL A 163 -9.38 1.54 -20.92
N THR A 164 -9.91 0.46 -21.48
CA THR A 164 -11.11 -0.19 -20.96
C THR A 164 -10.66 -1.08 -19.82
N ALA A 165 -11.20 -0.86 -18.62
CA ALA A 165 -10.94 -1.70 -17.45
C ALA A 165 -11.45 -3.13 -17.69
N GLU A 166 -10.69 -3.95 -18.39
CA GLU A 166 -10.90 -5.39 -18.52
C GLU A 166 -9.87 -6.07 -17.61
N GLY A 167 -10.33 -6.43 -16.42
CA GLY A 167 -9.48 -7.02 -15.38
C GLY A 167 -9.10 -8.48 -15.67
N ASN A 168 -8.10 -8.93 -14.89
CA ASN A 168 -7.71 -10.33 -14.65
C ASN A 168 -6.66 -10.99 -15.57
N GLU A 169 -6.10 -10.33 -16.59
CA GLU A 169 -5.00 -10.98 -17.37
C GLU A 169 -3.75 -11.21 -16.50
N ALA A 170 -3.30 -10.21 -15.76
CA ALA A 170 -2.13 -10.31 -14.88
C ALA A 170 -2.34 -11.31 -13.74
N ALA A 171 -3.54 -11.34 -13.16
CA ALA A 171 -3.92 -12.27 -12.10
C ALA A 171 -4.00 -13.72 -12.61
N THR A 172 -4.57 -13.95 -13.78
CA THR A 172 -4.62 -15.27 -14.43
C THR A 172 -3.21 -15.77 -14.79
N ALA A 173 -2.36 -14.89 -15.33
CA ALA A 173 -0.98 -15.23 -15.67
C ALA A 173 -0.14 -15.54 -14.42
N ALA A 174 -0.30 -14.78 -13.34
CA ALA A 174 0.38 -15.01 -12.07
C ALA A 174 -0.03 -16.33 -11.42
N ALA A 175 -1.35 -16.63 -11.39
CA ALA A 175 -1.84 -17.90 -10.87
C ALA A 175 -1.29 -19.09 -11.67
N ALA A 176 -1.30 -19.01 -13.01
CA ALA A 176 -0.74 -20.05 -13.86
C ALA A 176 0.78 -20.25 -13.63
N ALA A 177 1.54 -19.17 -13.44
CA ALA A 177 2.98 -19.24 -13.16
C ALA A 177 3.27 -19.84 -11.78
N GLN A 178 2.47 -19.53 -10.76
CA GLN A 178 2.58 -20.15 -9.44
C GLN A 178 2.26 -21.64 -9.47
N ASP A 179 1.17 -22.04 -10.14
CA ASP A 179 0.79 -23.44 -10.29
C ASP A 179 1.88 -24.24 -11.02
N GLU A 180 2.44 -23.68 -12.11
CA GLU A 180 3.55 -24.31 -12.84
C GLU A 180 4.79 -24.46 -11.96
N PHE A 181 5.16 -23.42 -11.20
CA PHE A 181 6.29 -23.48 -10.28
C PHE A 181 6.10 -24.53 -9.20
N LEU A 182 4.94 -24.56 -8.53
CA LEU A 182 4.63 -25.53 -7.48
C LEU A 182 4.58 -26.97 -8.03
N ALA A 183 4.10 -27.16 -9.26
CA ALA A 183 4.12 -28.47 -9.92
C ALA A 183 5.56 -28.97 -10.17
N GLN A 184 6.51 -28.06 -10.43
CA GLN A 184 7.92 -28.40 -10.63
C GLN A 184 8.69 -28.55 -9.30
N ALA A 185 8.43 -27.67 -8.32
CA ALA A 185 9.13 -27.63 -7.04
C ALA A 185 8.58 -28.64 -6.01
N GLY A 186 7.35 -29.11 -6.19
CA GLY A 186 6.65 -30.05 -5.31
C GLY A 186 6.02 -29.40 -4.06
N SER A 187 6.68 -28.42 -3.45
CA SER A 187 6.13 -27.62 -2.34
C SER A 187 6.80 -26.25 -2.25
N ALA A 188 6.10 -25.29 -1.65
CA ALA A 188 6.64 -23.98 -1.27
C ALA A 188 7.95 -24.12 -0.47
N ALA A 189 8.96 -23.31 -0.82
CA ALA A 189 10.16 -23.19 0.00
C ALA A 189 9.83 -22.47 1.29
N ARG A 190 10.19 -23.06 2.45
CA ARG A 190 10.02 -22.43 3.76
C ARG A 190 11.38 -22.05 4.34
N ILE A 191 11.55 -20.77 4.66
CA ILE A 191 12.77 -20.22 5.26
C ILE A 191 12.39 -19.56 6.58
N ASN A 192 12.99 -20.00 7.69
CA ASN A 192 12.82 -19.37 9.00
C ASN A 192 14.17 -18.86 9.51
N LEU A 193 14.25 -17.56 9.74
CA LEU A 193 15.44 -16.83 10.18
C LEU A 193 15.20 -16.25 11.59
N PRO A 194 15.48 -17.02 12.65
CA PRO A 194 15.44 -16.48 14.01
C PRO A 194 16.64 -15.56 14.23
N ILE A 195 16.40 -14.31 14.61
CA ILE A 195 17.41 -13.30 14.93
C ILE A 195 17.29 -12.97 16.42
N HIS A 196 18.38 -13.12 17.18
CA HIS A 196 18.41 -12.77 18.59
C HIS A 196 19.39 -11.63 18.82
N TYR A 197 18.88 -10.47 19.23
CA TYR A 197 19.72 -9.33 19.61
C TYR A 197 20.23 -9.46 21.05
N ASN A 198 21.46 -9.02 21.26
CA ASN A 198 22.06 -8.83 22.58
C ASN A 198 21.89 -7.38 23.03
N THR A 199 22.14 -7.12 24.32
CA THR A 199 22.02 -5.77 24.91
C THR A 199 23.00 -4.76 24.32
N ASP A 200 24.12 -5.22 23.75
CA ASP A 200 25.09 -4.37 23.06
C ASP A 200 24.71 -4.07 21.60
N GLY A 201 23.59 -4.63 21.12
CA GLY A 201 23.07 -4.46 19.77
C GLY A 201 23.66 -5.40 18.71
N THR A 202 24.61 -6.26 19.09
CA THR A 202 25.02 -7.40 18.25
C THR A 202 23.91 -8.45 18.17
N PHE A 203 23.98 -9.36 17.20
CA PHE A 203 22.94 -10.38 17.02
C PHE A 203 23.47 -11.73 16.56
N ASN A 204 22.65 -12.76 16.78
CA ASN A 204 22.82 -14.11 16.26
C ASN A 204 21.68 -14.45 15.30
N VAL A 205 21.97 -15.25 14.26
CA VAL A 205 20.96 -15.92 13.43
C VAL A 205 20.91 -17.39 13.86
N GLY A 206 19.84 -17.78 14.54
CA GLY A 206 19.76 -19.05 15.26
C GLY A 206 20.89 -19.15 16.29
N SER A 207 21.77 -20.14 16.13
CA SER A 207 22.93 -20.34 16.99
C SER A 207 24.23 -19.72 16.43
N LEU A 208 24.19 -19.00 15.31
CA LEU A 208 25.36 -18.48 14.63
C LEU A 208 25.52 -16.97 14.85
N PRO A 209 26.70 -16.49 15.28
CA PRO A 209 26.98 -15.06 15.34
C PRO A 209 26.93 -14.41 13.96
N ALA A 210 26.41 -13.17 13.89
CA ALA A 210 26.32 -12.40 12.65
C ALA A 210 27.66 -12.30 11.89
N GLU A 211 28.77 -12.11 12.60
CA GLU A 211 30.12 -12.04 12.02
C GLU A 211 30.52 -13.32 11.27
N THR A 212 30.14 -14.48 11.84
CA THR A 212 30.40 -15.79 11.22
C THR A 212 29.57 -15.95 9.96
N LEU A 213 28.29 -15.54 10.00
CA LEU A 213 27.40 -15.57 8.85
C LEU A 213 27.84 -14.60 7.74
N ALA A 214 28.23 -13.37 8.10
CA ALA A 214 28.75 -12.36 7.20
C ALA A 214 29.98 -12.87 6.44
N THR A 215 30.91 -13.51 7.16
CA THR A 215 32.11 -14.13 6.56
C THR A 215 31.75 -15.29 5.63
N SER A 216 30.77 -16.11 6.01
CA SER A 216 30.38 -17.31 5.25
C SER A 216 29.60 -16.99 3.98
N LEU A 217 28.75 -15.96 4.03
CA LEU A 217 27.90 -15.54 2.91
C LEU A 217 28.51 -14.39 2.10
N GLY A 218 29.55 -13.73 2.59
CA GLY A 218 30.12 -12.53 1.98
C GLY A 218 29.17 -11.33 2.02
N LEU A 219 28.26 -11.28 3.00
CA LEU A 219 27.24 -10.23 3.13
C LEU A 219 27.62 -9.20 4.19
N PRO A 220 27.44 -7.89 3.94
CA PRO A 220 27.73 -6.83 4.92
C PRO A 220 26.60 -6.70 5.96
N LEU A 221 26.52 -7.66 6.87
CA LEU A 221 25.48 -7.72 7.90
C LEU A 221 25.68 -6.70 9.04
N ASP A 222 26.82 -6.02 9.08
CA ASP A 222 27.12 -4.99 10.10
C ASP A 222 26.08 -3.86 10.12
N SER A 223 25.43 -3.61 8.99
CA SER A 223 24.33 -2.65 8.85
C SER A 223 23.07 -3.01 9.67
N LEU A 224 22.94 -4.28 10.07
CA LEU A 224 21.82 -4.79 10.88
C LEU A 224 22.12 -4.73 12.39
N THR A 225 23.35 -4.41 12.79
CA THR A 225 23.71 -4.18 14.20
C THR A 225 22.96 -2.94 14.70
N LEU A 226 22.31 -3.07 15.85
CA LEU A 226 21.61 -1.96 16.49
C LEU A 226 22.55 -1.25 17.47
N THR A 227 22.25 0.00 17.79
CA THR A 227 22.93 0.67 18.90
C THR A 227 22.29 0.24 20.23
N PRO A 228 23.03 0.26 21.35
CA PRO A 228 22.45 0.00 22.67
C PRO A 228 21.22 0.89 22.95
N ASP A 229 21.30 2.19 22.64
CA ASP A 229 20.17 3.12 22.78
C ASP A 229 18.93 2.75 21.93
N ARG A 230 19.11 2.02 20.82
CA ARG A 230 17.99 1.50 20.03
C ARG A 230 17.39 0.26 20.68
N ILE A 231 18.22 -0.64 21.18
CA ILE A 231 17.77 -1.81 21.95
C ILE A 231 16.99 -1.36 23.19
N GLU A 232 17.55 -0.46 23.99
CA GLU A 232 16.88 0.10 25.17
C GLU A 232 15.55 0.77 24.83
N ARG A 233 15.47 1.47 23.69
CA ARG A 233 14.20 2.05 23.23
C ARG A 233 13.17 0.99 22.87
N TYR A 234 13.55 -0.04 22.11
CA TYR A 234 12.62 -1.11 21.73
C TYR A 234 12.12 -1.88 22.96
N VAL A 235 13.02 -2.24 23.87
CA VAL A 235 12.67 -2.89 25.15
C VAL A 235 11.81 -1.94 26.00
N GLY A 236 12.13 -0.65 26.05
CA GLY A 236 11.36 0.37 26.77
C GLY A 236 9.95 0.58 26.24
N MET A 237 9.71 0.31 24.95
CA MET A 237 8.38 0.27 24.33
C MET A 237 7.64 -1.06 24.56
N GLY A 238 8.24 -2.00 25.30
CA GLY A 238 7.67 -3.33 25.53
C GLY A 238 7.79 -4.28 24.34
N MET A 239 8.68 -3.99 23.37
CA MET A 239 8.93 -4.90 22.25
C MET A 239 9.77 -6.09 22.72
N GLU A 240 9.18 -7.28 22.71
CA GLU A 240 9.85 -8.55 22.99
C GLU A 240 10.25 -9.25 21.69
N THR A 241 9.32 -9.27 20.72
CA THR A 241 9.52 -9.89 19.42
C THR A 241 8.96 -9.04 18.29
N PHE A 242 9.62 -9.10 17.14
CA PHE A 242 9.13 -8.55 15.88
C PHE A 242 9.28 -9.61 14.81
N SER A 243 8.25 -9.85 14.01
CA SER A 243 8.35 -10.76 12.87
C SER A 243 8.04 -10.04 11.57
N LEU A 244 8.79 -10.36 10.53
CA LEU A 244 8.50 -10.03 9.15
C LEU A 244 8.31 -11.35 8.41
N ALA A 245 7.13 -11.58 7.86
CA ALA A 245 6.84 -12.75 7.06
C ALA A 245 6.41 -12.34 5.64
N THR A 246 6.64 -13.22 4.69
CA THR A 246 6.16 -13.09 3.33
C THR A 246 5.64 -14.44 2.86
N ASP A 247 4.53 -14.41 2.14
CA ASP A 247 3.89 -15.59 1.54
C ASP A 247 3.16 -15.21 0.24
N ALA A 248 2.30 -16.11 -0.24
CA ALA A 248 1.52 -15.90 -1.45
C ALA A 248 0.51 -14.75 -1.34
N ASP A 249 0.06 -14.45 -0.13
CA ASP A 249 -0.95 -13.43 0.11
C ASP A 249 -0.31 -12.04 0.28
N GLY A 250 0.88 -11.95 0.88
CA GLY A 250 1.48 -10.65 1.14
C GLY A 250 2.79 -10.60 1.93
N ILE A 251 3.10 -9.39 2.39
CA ILE A 251 4.10 -9.11 3.42
C ILE A 251 3.36 -8.82 4.72
N HIS A 252 3.63 -9.65 5.73
CA HIS A 252 3.03 -9.58 7.05
C HIS A 252 4.07 -9.13 8.07
N MET A 253 3.64 -8.31 9.01
CA MET A 253 4.47 -7.90 10.13
C MET A 253 3.72 -8.19 11.43
N SER A 254 4.44 -8.58 12.47
CA SER A 254 3.85 -8.76 13.79
C SER A 254 4.74 -8.21 14.89
N LEU A 255 4.11 -7.70 15.93
CA LEU A 255 4.75 -7.20 17.14
C LEU A 255 4.25 -8.00 18.33
N ASN A 256 5.17 -8.62 19.08
CA ASN A 256 4.83 -9.46 20.24
C ASN A 256 3.83 -10.59 19.91
N GLY A 257 3.87 -11.08 18.67
CA GLY A 257 2.97 -12.13 18.17
C GLY A 257 1.59 -11.64 17.69
N ASN A 258 1.32 -10.33 17.74
CA ASN A 258 0.09 -9.74 17.19
C ASN A 258 0.38 -9.13 15.83
N ASP A 259 -0.46 -9.39 14.85
CA ASP A 259 -0.27 -8.93 13.49
C ASP A 259 -0.50 -7.41 13.37
N LEU A 260 0.20 -6.78 12.43
CA LEU A 260 0.01 -5.41 11.99
C LEU A 260 -0.75 -5.41 10.65
N PRO A 261 -1.31 -4.26 10.22
CA PRO A 261 -1.78 -4.11 8.86
C PRO A 261 -0.69 -4.55 7.86
N HIS A 262 -1.09 -5.32 6.86
CA HIS A 262 -0.17 -6.03 5.98
C HIS A 262 -0.37 -5.63 4.52
N ILE A 263 0.68 -5.76 3.72
CA ILE A 263 0.60 -5.46 2.28
C ILE A 263 0.15 -6.74 1.59
N SER A 264 -1.06 -6.74 1.05
CA SER A 264 -1.56 -7.83 0.21
C SER A 264 -1.12 -7.66 -1.24
N TRP A 265 -0.70 -8.76 -1.85
CA TRP A 265 -0.16 -8.75 -3.21
C TRP A 265 -0.47 -10.00 -4.03
N GLY A 266 -1.28 -10.90 -3.47
CA GLY A 266 -1.78 -12.09 -4.14
C GLY A 266 -2.60 -11.75 -5.40
N ASP A 267 -3.09 -12.78 -6.09
CA ASP A 267 -3.91 -12.61 -7.30
C ASP A 267 -3.22 -11.75 -8.38
N GLY A 268 -1.91 -11.91 -8.55
CA GLY A 268 -1.12 -11.16 -9.55
C GLY A 268 -0.97 -9.66 -9.33
N LYS A 269 -1.46 -9.12 -8.21
CA LYS A 269 -1.29 -7.70 -7.86
C LYS A 269 0.19 -7.30 -7.85
N LEU A 270 1.07 -8.13 -7.27
CA LEU A 270 2.51 -7.85 -7.27
C LEU A 270 3.09 -7.76 -8.68
N ALA A 271 2.73 -8.70 -9.56
CA ALA A 271 3.23 -8.75 -10.93
C ALA A 271 2.85 -7.47 -11.69
N TYR A 272 1.57 -7.10 -11.60
CA TYR A 272 1.06 -5.88 -12.23
C TYR A 272 1.65 -4.61 -11.60
N GLY A 273 1.75 -4.55 -10.27
CA GLY A 273 2.37 -3.41 -9.58
C GLY A 273 3.83 -3.18 -9.99
N LEU A 274 4.61 -4.25 -10.18
CA LEU A 274 5.98 -4.17 -10.68
C LEU A 274 6.04 -3.71 -12.14
N GLU A 275 5.11 -4.16 -12.98
CA GLU A 275 4.99 -3.69 -14.37
C GLU A 275 4.68 -2.19 -14.42
N VAL A 276 3.70 -1.71 -13.66
CA VAL A 276 3.36 -0.29 -13.55
C VAL A 276 4.55 0.52 -13.05
N ALA A 277 5.25 0.04 -12.01
CA ALA A 277 6.43 0.70 -11.48
C ALA A 277 7.57 0.77 -12.51
N ALA A 278 7.77 -0.27 -13.31
CA ALA A 278 8.75 -0.29 -14.39
C ALA A 278 8.39 0.71 -15.50
N GLN A 279 7.12 0.75 -15.93
CA GLN A 279 6.62 1.67 -16.95
C GLN A 279 6.76 3.14 -16.50
N ALA A 280 6.56 3.42 -15.21
CA ALA A 280 6.75 4.73 -14.61
C ALA A 280 8.22 5.07 -14.30
N GLY A 281 9.18 4.18 -14.58
CA GLY A 281 10.60 4.40 -14.31
C GLY A 281 10.96 4.41 -12.82
N LEU A 282 10.08 3.93 -11.94
CA LEU A 282 10.26 3.97 -10.47
C LEU A 282 11.27 2.93 -9.97
N LEU A 283 11.61 1.94 -10.79
CA LEU A 283 12.58 0.88 -10.45
C LEU A 283 14.04 1.29 -10.71
N GLY A 284 14.27 2.53 -11.14
CA GLY A 284 15.59 3.12 -11.34
C GLY A 284 16.13 2.98 -12.77
N ASP A 285 16.96 3.94 -13.15
CA ASP A 285 17.59 4.07 -14.48
C ASP A 285 19.03 3.51 -14.48
N SER A 286 19.24 2.38 -13.81
CA SER A 286 20.52 1.68 -13.92
C SER A 286 20.64 1.15 -15.36
N GLY A 287 21.79 1.29 -16.02
CA GLY A 287 21.98 0.78 -17.39
C GLY A 287 21.75 -0.74 -17.60
N ASP A 288 21.30 -1.44 -16.55
CA ASP A 288 20.98 -2.86 -16.45
C ASP A 288 19.51 -3.12 -16.00
N SER A 289 18.62 -2.11 -16.03
CA SER A 289 17.23 -2.23 -15.56
C SER A 289 16.44 -3.33 -16.27
N GLY A 290 16.77 -3.63 -17.54
CA GLY A 290 16.20 -4.75 -18.28
C GLY A 290 16.59 -6.11 -17.70
N ALA A 291 17.87 -6.30 -17.35
CA ALA A 291 18.35 -7.54 -16.74
C ALA A 291 17.83 -7.70 -15.30
N MET A 292 17.71 -6.60 -14.55
CA MET A 292 17.10 -6.62 -13.22
C MET A 292 15.62 -6.98 -13.29
N MET A 293 14.88 -6.46 -14.27
CA MET A 293 13.47 -6.84 -14.48
C MET A 293 13.31 -8.29 -14.89
N GLU A 294 14.19 -8.81 -15.75
CA GLU A 294 14.21 -10.23 -16.10
C GLU A 294 14.48 -11.11 -14.87
N LEU A 295 15.43 -10.71 -14.01
CA LEU A 295 15.70 -11.39 -12.74
C LEU A 295 14.49 -11.32 -11.79
N ILE A 296 13.87 -10.16 -11.64
CA ILE A 296 12.66 -9.99 -10.81
C ILE A 296 11.55 -10.90 -11.32
N GLN A 297 11.29 -10.92 -12.63
CA GLN A 297 10.27 -11.78 -13.24
C GLN A 297 10.59 -13.26 -13.06
N GLN A 298 11.86 -13.66 -13.17
CA GLN A 298 12.29 -15.03 -12.94
C GLN A 298 12.13 -15.45 -11.47
N LEU A 299 12.40 -14.55 -10.53
CA LEU A 299 12.27 -14.81 -9.10
C LEU A 299 10.84 -14.64 -8.60
N LEU A 300 9.97 -13.96 -9.34
CA LEU A 300 8.63 -13.63 -8.88
C LEU A 300 7.80 -14.86 -8.47
N PRO A 301 7.78 -15.98 -9.24
CA PRO A 301 7.07 -17.19 -8.79
C PRO A 301 7.66 -17.77 -7.50
N ILE A 302 8.98 -17.65 -7.31
CA ILE A 302 9.64 -18.09 -6.07
C ILE A 302 9.21 -17.18 -4.91
N ILE A 303 9.25 -15.86 -5.09
CA ILE A 303 8.87 -14.87 -4.08
C ILE A 303 7.41 -15.04 -3.69
N GLN A 304 6.53 -15.24 -4.66
CA GLN A 304 5.09 -15.40 -4.45
C GLN A 304 4.70 -16.78 -3.91
N THR A 305 5.61 -17.75 -3.83
CA THR A 305 5.31 -19.08 -3.28
C THR A 305 6.16 -19.42 -2.07
N ALA A 306 7.26 -18.71 -1.84
CA ALA A 306 8.13 -18.94 -0.69
C ALA A 306 7.48 -18.37 0.57
N GLU A 307 7.51 -19.17 1.63
CA GLU A 307 7.20 -18.73 2.98
C GLU A 307 8.51 -18.33 3.65
N VAL A 308 8.81 -17.04 3.73
CA VAL A 308 9.98 -16.54 4.47
C VAL A 308 9.51 -15.85 5.73
N THR A 309 10.03 -16.27 6.88
CA THR A 309 9.79 -15.61 8.16
C THR A 309 11.13 -15.21 8.77
N VAL A 310 11.27 -13.92 9.07
CA VAL A 310 12.33 -13.38 9.91
C VAL A 310 11.70 -13.11 11.27
N HIS A 311 12.19 -13.77 12.32
CA HIS A 311 11.69 -13.61 13.68
C HIS A 311 12.78 -13.00 14.55
N VAL A 312 12.59 -11.75 14.95
CA VAL A 312 13.52 -10.99 15.78
C VAL A 312 13.09 -11.08 17.24
N THR A 313 14.02 -11.39 18.12
CA THR A 313 13.86 -11.36 19.58
C THR A 313 14.79 -10.31 20.18
N PHE A 314 14.23 -9.44 21.02
CA PHE A 314 14.99 -8.44 21.77
C PHE A 314 15.39 -8.98 23.16
N PRO A 315 16.52 -8.51 23.73
CA PRO A 315 16.94 -8.91 25.07
C PRO A 315 15.98 -8.36 26.13
N GLN A 316 15.77 -9.13 27.20
CA GLN A 316 14.93 -8.78 28.35
C GLN A 316 15.76 -8.29 29.53
#